data_AF-A0A353QAX8-F1
#
_entry.id   AF-A0A353QAX8-F1
#
_cell.length_a   1.000
_cell.length_b   1.000
_cell.length_c   1.000
_cell.angle_alpha   90.00
_cell.angle_beta   90.00
_cell.angle_gamma   90.00
#
_symmetry.space_group_name_H-M   'P 1'
#
loop_
_entity.id
_entity.type
_entity.pdbx_description
1 polymer ?
#
loop_
_entity_poly.entity_id
_entity_poly.type
_entity_poly.pdbx_seq_one_letter_code
_entity_poly.pdbx_strand_id
1 'polypeptide(L)'
;MSLLQAYAQVPGGYYKMAEGKKGHILKTALFHSIKNPRVISYSALWGAFKRTDMRPDGRVWDIYSTQEGGKAPYSFDFDTNRCGRYHREGDCYNREHSVPKSWFKEAPPMFSDLFHVYPTDGYVNGRRGNLPYGEVGITSWVSANGSKVGQNTFGGYTKRVFEPIDEYKGDLARTYFYMATAYEDKLSNWKSDQIGGNRYPGFSQWSLELLLKWHREDPVSEKEIRRNEAV
;
A
#
# COMPACT_ATOMS: atom_id res chain seq x y z
N MET A 1 -26.72 -18.61 -7.51
CA MET A 1 -25.87 -18.20 -8.66
C MET A 1 -24.42 -18.28 -8.20
N SER A 2 -23.66 -19.26 -8.68
CA SER A 2 -22.22 -19.37 -8.39
C SER A 2 -21.49 -18.38 -9.29
N LEU A 3 -20.82 -17.39 -8.71
CA LEU A 3 -19.90 -16.51 -9.44
C LEU A 3 -18.63 -17.31 -9.72
N LEU A 4 -18.40 -17.69 -10.99
CA LEU A 4 -17.08 -18.07 -11.45
C LEU A 4 -16.15 -16.85 -11.34
N GLN A 5 -15.33 -16.80 -10.31
CA GLN A 5 -14.16 -15.92 -10.28
C GLN A 5 -13.13 -16.54 -11.23
N ALA A 6 -12.98 -15.95 -12.43
CA ALA A 6 -11.84 -16.24 -13.28
C ALA A 6 -10.60 -15.62 -12.63
N TYR A 7 -9.73 -16.44 -12.05
CA TYR A 7 -8.36 -16.02 -11.75
C TYR A 7 -7.68 -15.75 -13.09
N ALA A 8 -7.25 -14.52 -13.38
CA ALA A 8 -6.54 -14.29 -14.64
C ALA A 8 -5.19 -15.00 -14.53
N GLN A 9 -4.95 -15.95 -15.42
CA GLN A 9 -3.66 -16.62 -15.47
C GLN A 9 -2.62 -15.60 -15.94
N VAL A 10 -1.46 -15.56 -15.26
CA VAL A 10 -0.32 -14.75 -15.68
C VAL A 10 -0.07 -15.00 -17.18
N PRO A 11 0.04 -13.95 -18.02
CA PRO A 11 0.24 -14.11 -19.45
C PRO A 11 1.43 -15.03 -19.76
N GLY A 12 1.30 -15.86 -20.79
CA GLY A 12 2.39 -16.74 -21.20
C GLY A 12 3.70 -15.97 -21.43
N GLY A 13 4.77 -16.38 -20.77
CA GLY A 13 6.09 -15.75 -20.91
C GLY A 13 6.29 -14.44 -20.15
N TYR A 14 5.33 -14.02 -19.31
CA TYR A 14 5.40 -12.77 -18.55
C TYR A 14 6.72 -12.60 -17.74
N TYR A 15 7.22 -13.69 -17.15
CA TYR A 15 8.46 -13.70 -16.37
C TYR A 15 9.70 -14.16 -17.14
N LYS A 16 9.61 -14.41 -18.46
CA LYS A 16 10.71 -14.96 -19.26
C LYS A 16 12.00 -14.12 -19.16
N MET A 17 11.86 -12.80 -19.10
CA MET A 17 13.01 -11.90 -18.98
C MET A 17 13.60 -11.87 -17.58
N ALA A 18 12.92 -12.39 -16.56
CA ALA A 18 13.34 -12.41 -15.16
C ALA A 18 13.95 -13.76 -14.73
N GLU A 19 13.73 -14.82 -15.49
CA GLU A 19 14.14 -16.18 -15.17
C GLU A 19 15.67 -16.30 -14.95
N GLY A 20 16.06 -16.98 -13.88
CA GLY A 20 17.46 -17.18 -13.49
C GLY A 20 18.22 -15.94 -13.00
N LYS A 21 17.62 -14.74 -13.07
CA LYS A 21 18.26 -13.48 -12.63
C LYS A 21 18.15 -13.28 -11.13
N LYS A 22 19.06 -12.49 -10.57
CA LYS A 22 19.10 -12.13 -9.14
C LYS A 22 19.42 -10.64 -8.95
N GLY A 23 19.17 -10.14 -7.74
CA GLY A 23 19.54 -8.78 -7.31
C GLY A 23 19.05 -7.70 -8.27
N HIS A 24 19.93 -6.74 -8.60
CA HIS A 24 19.57 -5.61 -9.47
C HIS A 24 19.14 -6.05 -10.88
N ILE A 25 19.76 -7.11 -11.45
CA ILE A 25 19.42 -7.61 -12.78
C ILE A 25 17.99 -8.17 -12.80
N LEU A 26 17.58 -8.86 -11.73
CA LEU A 26 16.22 -9.34 -11.55
C LEU A 26 15.23 -8.18 -11.43
N LYS A 27 15.52 -7.21 -10.56
CA LYS A 27 14.64 -6.05 -10.34
C LYS A 27 14.43 -5.25 -11.64
N THR A 28 15.49 -4.96 -12.38
CA THR A 28 15.39 -4.26 -13.68
C THR A 28 14.64 -5.09 -14.74
N ALA A 29 14.80 -6.41 -14.74
CA ALA A 29 14.00 -7.27 -15.61
C ALA A 29 12.50 -7.19 -15.29
N LEU A 30 12.14 -7.21 -14.00
CA LEU A 30 10.76 -7.04 -13.56
C LEU A 30 10.23 -5.63 -13.86
N PHE A 31 11.04 -4.57 -13.68
CA PHE A 31 10.71 -3.21 -14.10
C PHE A 31 10.29 -3.19 -15.57
N HIS A 32 11.01 -3.87 -16.46
CA HIS A 32 10.61 -3.92 -17.87
C HIS A 32 9.29 -4.65 -18.12
N SER A 33 8.87 -5.57 -17.25
CA SER A 33 7.56 -6.24 -17.31
C SER A 33 6.42 -5.36 -16.79
N ILE A 34 6.66 -4.51 -15.78
CA ILE A 34 5.60 -3.74 -15.08
C ILE A 34 5.69 -2.22 -15.22
N LYS A 35 6.68 -1.69 -15.95
CA LYS A 35 6.77 -0.25 -16.23
C LYS A 35 5.55 0.22 -17.01
N ASN A 36 5.21 1.51 -16.86
CA ASN A 36 4.05 2.14 -17.46
C ASN A 36 2.72 1.46 -17.06
N PRO A 37 2.42 1.35 -15.76
CA PRO A 37 1.17 0.76 -15.32
C PRO A 37 -0.03 1.56 -15.86
N ARG A 38 -1.14 0.84 -16.09
CA ARG A 38 -2.40 1.48 -16.46
C ARG A 38 -2.92 2.26 -15.26
N VAL A 39 -2.89 3.58 -15.36
CA VAL A 39 -3.48 4.46 -14.34
C VAL A 39 -4.83 5.00 -14.78
N ILE A 40 -5.69 5.29 -13.82
CA ILE A 40 -6.99 5.93 -14.02
C ILE A 40 -6.92 7.38 -13.55
N SER A 41 -7.95 8.18 -13.86
CA SER A 41 -8.01 9.54 -13.32
C SER A 41 -8.15 9.51 -11.80
N TYR A 42 -7.64 10.54 -11.12
CA TYR A 42 -7.73 10.63 -9.67
C TYR A 42 -9.17 10.66 -9.14
N SER A 43 -10.13 11.14 -9.95
CA SER A 43 -11.57 11.08 -9.64
C SER A 43 -12.16 9.69 -9.87
N ALA A 44 -11.66 8.91 -10.83
CA ALA A 44 -12.08 7.54 -11.07
C ALA A 44 -11.68 6.57 -9.94
N LEU A 45 -10.64 6.93 -9.16
CA LEU A 45 -10.35 6.53 -7.76
C LEU A 45 -11.50 5.77 -7.09
N TRP A 46 -12.54 6.55 -6.84
CA TRP A 46 -13.63 6.15 -5.98
C TRP A 46 -14.55 5.09 -6.57
N GLY A 47 -14.73 5.11 -7.88
CA GLY A 47 -15.48 4.07 -8.58
C GLY A 47 -14.69 2.76 -8.67
N ALA A 48 -13.36 2.83 -8.68
CA ALA A 48 -12.51 1.66 -8.71
C ALA A 48 -12.52 0.91 -7.37
N PHE A 49 -12.53 1.61 -6.24
CA PHE A 49 -12.60 1.02 -4.91
C PHE A 49 -13.80 0.09 -4.69
N LYS A 50 -14.93 0.34 -5.34
CA LYS A 50 -16.10 -0.57 -5.30
C LYS A 50 -15.79 -1.96 -5.86
N ARG A 51 -14.78 -2.08 -6.74
CA ARG A 51 -14.34 -3.34 -7.33
C ARG A 51 -13.12 -3.92 -6.62
N THR A 52 -12.20 -3.07 -6.18
CA THR A 52 -10.90 -3.50 -5.63
C THR A 52 -10.88 -3.68 -4.12
N ASP A 53 -11.73 -2.96 -3.39
CA ASP A 53 -11.66 -2.83 -1.93
C ASP A 53 -13.05 -2.94 -1.30
N MET A 54 -13.89 -3.85 -1.80
CA MET A 54 -15.22 -4.13 -1.23
C MET A 54 -15.18 -5.42 -0.41
N ARG A 55 -15.61 -5.31 0.85
CA ARG A 55 -15.82 -6.45 1.75
C ARG A 55 -17.02 -7.30 1.31
N PRO A 56 -17.12 -8.56 1.77
CA PRO A 56 -18.27 -9.43 1.47
C PRO A 56 -19.64 -8.85 1.86
N ASP A 57 -19.70 -7.95 2.84
CA ASP A 57 -20.93 -7.27 3.28
C ASP A 57 -21.24 -5.98 2.51
N GLY A 58 -20.49 -5.69 1.44
CA GLY A 58 -20.69 -4.51 0.59
C GLY A 58 -20.06 -3.22 1.12
N ARG A 59 -19.39 -3.27 2.28
CA ARG A 59 -18.72 -2.10 2.89
C ARG A 59 -17.30 -1.92 2.36
N VAL A 60 -16.75 -0.72 2.54
CA VAL A 60 -15.35 -0.42 2.19
C VAL A 60 -14.40 -1.28 3.00
N TRP A 61 -13.46 -1.95 2.34
CA TRP A 61 -12.32 -2.63 2.94
C TRP A 61 -11.20 -1.62 3.21
N ASP A 62 -11.28 -0.99 4.37
CA ASP A 62 -10.29 -0.02 4.82
C ASP A 62 -9.21 -0.71 5.67
N ILE A 63 -7.96 -0.68 5.21
CA ILE A 63 -6.79 -1.28 5.88
C ILE A 63 -6.43 -0.60 7.22
N TYR A 64 -7.02 0.55 7.54
CA TYR A 64 -6.84 1.29 8.79
C TYR A 64 -8.01 1.14 9.78
N SER A 65 -9.09 0.45 9.42
CA SER A 65 -10.20 0.15 10.33
C SER A 65 -10.60 -1.32 10.38
N THR A 66 -10.39 -2.05 9.29
CA THR A 66 -10.73 -3.47 9.20
C THR A 66 -9.67 -4.31 9.94
N GLN A 67 -10.11 -5.30 10.70
CA GLN A 67 -9.32 -6.26 11.46
C GLN A 67 -9.58 -7.68 10.93
N GLU A 68 -8.87 -8.65 11.51
CA GLU A 68 -8.94 -10.05 11.12
C GLU A 68 -10.39 -10.58 11.07
N GLY A 69 -10.68 -11.32 10.00
CA GLY A 69 -12.03 -11.83 9.73
C GLY A 69 -13.02 -10.76 9.26
N GLY A 70 -12.54 -9.58 8.84
CA GLY A 70 -13.38 -8.51 8.30
C GLY A 70 -14.15 -7.73 9.37
N LYS A 71 -13.79 -7.85 10.64
CA LYS A 71 -14.41 -7.03 11.70
C LYS A 71 -13.89 -5.61 11.61
N ALA A 72 -14.75 -4.61 11.84
CA ALA A 72 -14.29 -3.23 11.91
C ALA A 72 -15.10 -2.50 12.99
N PRO A 73 -14.48 -1.63 13.80
CA PRO A 73 -15.17 -0.88 14.85
C PRO A 73 -16.19 0.10 14.27
N TYR A 74 -16.03 0.46 13.00
CA TYR A 74 -16.94 1.24 12.17
C TYR A 74 -16.76 0.81 10.70
N SER A 75 -17.69 1.19 9.82
CA SER A 75 -17.63 0.83 8.40
C SER A 75 -18.12 1.98 7.54
N PHE A 76 -17.77 1.95 6.25
CA PHE A 76 -18.13 3.00 5.30
C PHE A 76 -18.95 2.44 4.15
N ASP A 77 -19.94 3.22 3.72
CA ASP A 77 -20.60 3.08 2.43
C ASP A 77 -19.82 3.86 1.37
N PHE A 78 -19.65 3.24 0.18
CA PHE A 78 -18.89 3.86 -0.91
C PHE A 78 -19.49 5.18 -1.40
N ASP A 79 -20.81 5.35 -1.30
CA ASP A 79 -21.53 6.46 -1.92
C ASP A 79 -21.79 7.64 -0.97
N THR A 80 -21.83 7.40 0.34
CA THR A 80 -22.23 8.43 1.33
C THR A 80 -21.11 8.84 2.26
N ASN A 81 -20.09 8.02 2.49
CA ASN A 81 -19.02 8.29 3.46
C ASN A 81 -17.71 8.77 2.84
N ARG A 82 -17.76 9.59 1.79
CA ARG A 82 -16.57 10.18 1.14
C ARG A 82 -16.41 11.63 1.54
N CYS A 83 -15.29 12.00 2.15
CA CYS A 83 -15.05 13.39 2.52
C CYS A 83 -13.55 13.76 2.61
N GLY A 84 -13.27 15.05 2.82
CA GLY A 84 -11.90 15.60 2.96
C GLY A 84 -11.65 16.31 4.29
N ARG A 85 -12.57 16.23 5.25
CA ARG A 85 -12.45 16.82 6.59
C ARG A 85 -12.94 15.83 7.62
N TYR A 86 -12.09 15.51 8.59
CA TYR A 86 -12.31 14.43 9.56
C TYR A 86 -11.86 14.90 10.94
N HIS A 87 -12.70 14.65 11.95
CA HIS A 87 -12.48 15.04 13.34
C HIS A 87 -12.20 13.84 14.25
N ARG A 88 -12.67 12.65 13.85
CA ARG A 88 -12.45 11.38 14.53
C ARG A 88 -12.49 10.22 13.54
N GLU A 89 -12.03 9.06 14.00
CA GLU A 89 -12.22 7.79 13.31
C GLU A 89 -13.71 7.51 13.05
N GLY A 90 -14.01 6.94 11.89
CA GLY A 90 -15.36 6.59 11.45
C GLY A 90 -16.14 7.73 10.80
N ASP A 91 -15.60 8.95 10.68
CA ASP A 91 -16.32 10.06 10.04
C ASP A 91 -16.54 9.81 8.54
N CYS A 92 -15.46 9.47 7.81
CA CYS A 92 -15.50 9.19 6.38
C CYS A 92 -14.20 8.52 5.94
N TYR A 93 -14.18 7.92 4.75
CA TYR A 93 -12.95 7.42 4.13
C TYR A 93 -12.40 8.41 3.09
N ASN A 94 -11.09 8.34 2.87
CA ASN A 94 -10.34 9.10 1.89
C ASN A 94 -9.39 8.19 1.08
N ARG A 95 -8.73 8.76 0.06
CA ARG A 95 -7.68 8.08 -0.70
C ARG A 95 -6.36 8.20 0.06
N GLU A 96 -5.81 7.06 0.44
CA GLU A 96 -4.49 6.94 1.04
C GLU A 96 -3.46 6.61 -0.04
N HIS A 97 -2.44 7.46 -0.16
CA HIS A 97 -1.24 7.15 -0.94
C HIS A 97 -0.29 6.39 -0.03
N SER A 98 -0.31 5.05 -0.09
CA SER A 98 0.48 4.24 0.84
C SER A 98 1.97 4.50 0.68
N VAL A 99 2.46 4.82 -0.52
CA VAL A 99 3.70 5.58 -0.71
C VAL A 99 3.33 7.06 -0.78
N PRO A 100 3.67 7.90 0.23
CA PRO A 100 3.18 9.27 0.30
C PRO A 100 3.49 10.08 -0.94
N LYS A 101 2.45 10.71 -1.49
CA LYS A 101 2.55 11.53 -2.71
C LYS A 101 3.58 12.66 -2.63
N SER A 102 3.85 13.17 -1.42
CA SER A 102 4.87 14.20 -1.21
C SER A 102 6.28 13.68 -1.50
N TRP A 103 6.53 12.37 -1.39
CA TRP A 103 7.85 11.79 -1.64
C TRP A 103 8.25 11.83 -3.11
N PHE A 104 7.27 11.81 -4.02
CA PHE A 104 7.47 11.87 -5.46
C PHE A 104 6.85 13.13 -6.10
N LYS A 105 6.64 14.19 -5.29
CA LYS A 105 6.12 15.50 -5.73
C LYS A 105 4.78 15.43 -6.47
N GLU A 106 3.92 14.51 -6.08
CA GLU A 106 2.60 14.30 -6.69
C GLU A 106 2.65 14.02 -8.21
N ALA A 107 3.81 13.60 -8.72
CA ALA A 107 4.02 13.46 -10.15
C ALA A 107 3.20 12.29 -10.74
N PRO A 108 2.57 12.48 -11.92
CA PRO A 108 1.97 11.38 -12.66
C PRO A 108 3.05 10.43 -13.23
N PRO A 109 2.71 9.16 -13.48
CA PRO A 109 1.40 8.55 -13.25
C PRO A 109 1.21 8.04 -11.81
N MET A 110 2.25 8.08 -10.96
CA MET A 110 2.26 7.55 -9.59
C MET A 110 1.12 8.11 -8.70
N PHE A 111 0.71 9.36 -8.94
CA PHE A 111 -0.34 10.01 -8.15
C PHE A 111 -1.71 9.32 -8.22
N SER A 112 -2.04 8.65 -9.32
CA SER A 112 -3.33 7.97 -9.51
C SER A 112 -3.18 6.50 -9.90
N ASP A 113 -2.02 5.93 -9.59
CA ASP A 113 -1.79 4.50 -9.69
C ASP A 113 -2.58 3.79 -8.58
N LEU A 114 -3.62 3.07 -8.99
CA LEU A 114 -4.53 2.39 -8.07
C LEU A 114 -3.81 1.33 -7.25
N PHE A 115 -2.69 0.77 -7.70
CA PHE A 115 -2.01 -0.30 -6.98
C PHE A 115 -1.55 0.13 -5.57
N HIS A 116 -1.17 1.39 -5.38
CA HIS A 116 -0.76 1.91 -4.05
C HIS A 116 -1.75 2.86 -3.40
N VAL A 117 -2.85 3.19 -4.09
CA VAL A 117 -3.88 4.05 -3.53
C VAL A 117 -5.00 3.20 -2.94
N TYR A 118 -5.24 3.35 -1.63
CA TYR A 118 -6.23 2.58 -0.88
C TYR A 118 -7.37 3.49 -0.37
N PRO A 119 -8.61 3.00 -0.26
CA PRO A 119 -9.63 3.69 0.51
C PRO A 119 -9.38 3.44 2.00
N THR A 120 -9.17 4.50 2.78
CA THR A 120 -8.95 4.34 4.23
C THR A 120 -9.66 5.39 5.06
N ASP A 121 -9.89 5.11 6.34
CA ASP A 121 -10.39 6.09 7.30
C ASP A 121 -9.58 7.40 7.19
N GLY A 122 -10.29 8.50 6.95
CA GLY A 122 -9.67 9.81 6.71
C GLY A 122 -8.89 10.33 7.92
N TYR A 123 -9.33 10.02 9.13
CA TYR A 123 -8.66 10.44 10.36
C TYR A 123 -7.38 9.65 10.58
N VAL A 124 -7.40 8.31 10.46
CA VAL A 124 -6.20 7.47 10.57
C VAL A 124 -5.21 7.80 9.46
N ASN A 125 -5.68 8.00 8.22
CA ASN A 125 -4.88 8.52 7.11
C ASN A 125 -4.24 9.88 7.49
N GLY A 126 -5.00 10.82 8.05
CA GLY A 126 -4.47 12.10 8.53
C GLY A 126 -3.43 11.95 9.65
N ARG A 127 -3.61 11.00 10.56
CA ARG A 127 -2.63 10.66 11.62
C ARG A 127 -1.35 10.07 11.05
N ARG A 128 -1.45 9.26 10.00
CA ARG A 128 -0.32 8.70 9.26
C ARG A 128 0.42 9.79 8.48
N GLY A 129 -0.30 10.65 7.77
CA GLY A 129 0.26 11.76 7.00
C GLY A 129 1.31 11.30 6.00
N ASN A 130 2.56 11.73 6.17
CA ASN A 130 3.70 11.29 5.38
C ASN A 130 4.73 10.47 6.18
N LEU A 131 4.34 9.98 7.37
CA LEU A 131 5.21 9.16 8.20
C LEU A 131 5.58 7.88 7.45
N PRO A 132 6.85 7.46 7.48
CA PRO A 132 7.24 6.14 7.04
C PRO A 132 6.47 5.05 7.77
N TYR A 133 6.27 3.91 7.11
CA TYR A 133 5.86 2.71 7.82
C TYR A 133 7.05 2.16 8.63
N GLY A 134 6.77 1.68 9.84
CA GLY A 134 7.76 1.19 10.80
C GLY A 134 7.13 0.37 11.93
N GLU A 135 7.96 -0.08 12.87
CA GLU A 135 7.50 -0.80 14.07
C GLU A 135 7.63 0.11 15.29
N VAL A 136 6.51 0.42 15.92
CA VAL A 136 6.41 1.37 17.03
C VAL A 136 6.76 0.68 18.34
N GLY A 137 7.92 1.03 18.90
CA GLY A 137 8.29 0.58 20.25
C GLY A 137 7.76 1.49 21.35
N ILE A 138 7.73 2.82 21.11
CA ILE A 138 7.17 3.80 22.06
C ILE A 138 5.96 4.47 21.42
N THR A 139 4.78 4.11 21.90
CA THR A 139 3.49 4.51 21.30
C THR A 139 3.08 5.91 21.75
N SER A 140 2.68 6.74 20.79
CA SER A 140 2.09 8.08 21.05
C SER A 140 0.60 8.16 20.74
N TRP A 141 0.09 7.24 19.91
CA TRP A 141 -1.31 7.15 19.54
C TRP A 141 -1.62 5.76 19.00
N VAL A 142 -2.85 5.28 19.23
CA VAL A 142 -3.38 4.00 18.74
C VAL A 142 -4.76 4.25 18.15
N SER A 143 -5.01 3.69 16.96
CA SER A 143 -6.31 3.68 16.30
C SER A 143 -7.24 2.60 16.88
N ALA A 144 -8.53 2.66 16.54
CA ALA A 144 -9.49 1.65 16.97
C ALA A 144 -9.20 0.24 16.43
N ASN A 145 -8.54 0.12 15.27
CA ASN A 145 -8.16 -1.20 14.75
C ASN A 145 -6.86 -1.75 15.34
N GLY A 146 -6.06 -0.92 16.01
CA GLY A 146 -4.77 -1.28 16.61
C GLY A 146 -3.54 -0.72 15.89
N SER A 147 -3.70 -0.05 14.75
CA SER A 147 -2.60 0.68 14.11
C SER A 147 -2.07 1.77 15.03
N LYS A 148 -0.77 2.05 14.98
CA LYS A 148 -0.08 2.92 15.94
C LYS A 148 0.69 4.04 15.24
N VAL A 149 0.87 5.13 15.97
CA VAL A 149 1.87 6.15 15.66
C VAL A 149 2.80 6.28 16.85
N GLY A 150 4.11 6.29 16.61
CA GLY A 150 5.08 6.43 17.68
C GLY A 150 6.52 6.36 17.19
N GLN A 151 7.45 6.17 18.12
CA GLN A 151 8.87 6.08 17.82
C GLN A 151 9.22 4.69 17.27
N ASN A 152 9.91 4.65 16.14
CA ASN A 152 10.40 3.40 15.57
C ASN A 152 11.52 2.80 16.43
N THR A 153 11.52 1.48 16.55
CA THR A 153 12.59 0.71 17.22
C THR A 153 13.24 -0.35 16.34
N PHE A 154 12.82 -0.46 15.08
CA PHE A 154 13.37 -1.41 14.11
C PHE A 154 14.57 -0.86 13.33
N GLY A 155 15.59 -1.67 13.09
CA GLY A 155 16.66 -1.37 12.12
C GLY A 155 17.48 -0.10 12.41
N GLY A 156 17.53 0.35 13.66
CA GLY A 156 18.28 1.55 14.08
C GLY A 156 17.69 2.89 13.64
N TYR A 157 16.54 2.90 12.96
CA TYR A 157 15.81 4.14 12.64
C TYR A 157 15.00 4.57 13.87
N THR A 158 15.16 5.81 14.35
CA THR A 158 14.59 6.23 15.64
C THR A 158 13.59 7.38 15.53
N LYS A 159 13.17 7.75 14.32
CA LYS A 159 12.16 8.79 14.12
C LYS A 159 10.74 8.22 14.23
N ARG A 160 9.76 9.11 14.16
CA ARG A 160 8.34 8.79 14.24
C ARG A 160 7.87 8.04 13.00
N VAL A 161 7.10 6.98 13.20
CA VAL A 161 6.55 6.10 12.15
C VAL A 161 5.07 5.81 12.41
N PHE A 162 4.42 5.26 11.39
CA PHE A 162 3.12 4.62 11.49
C PHE A 162 3.29 3.10 11.40
N GLU A 163 2.68 2.35 12.30
CA GLU A 163 2.66 0.89 12.28
C GLU A 163 1.23 0.42 12.00
N PRO A 164 0.93 -0.19 10.84
CA PRO A 164 -0.34 -0.86 10.61
C PRO A 164 -0.42 -2.14 11.45
N ILE A 165 -1.63 -2.68 11.62
CA ILE A 165 -1.79 -4.02 12.20
C ILE A 165 -1.12 -5.10 11.34
N ASP A 166 -0.82 -6.24 11.96
CA ASP A 166 0.00 -7.29 11.34
C ASP A 166 -0.57 -7.84 10.02
N GLU A 167 -1.90 -7.92 9.90
CA GLU A 167 -2.63 -8.43 8.73
C GLU A 167 -2.48 -7.57 7.45
N TYR A 168 -1.90 -6.37 7.53
CA TYR A 168 -1.65 -5.53 6.36
C TYR A 168 -0.19 -5.16 6.15
N LYS A 169 0.71 -5.69 6.97
CA LYS A 169 2.14 -5.39 6.88
C LYS A 169 2.72 -5.92 5.55
N GLY A 170 2.32 -7.11 5.14
CA GLY A 170 2.68 -7.76 3.89
C GLY A 170 2.09 -7.04 2.67
N ASP A 171 0.81 -6.66 2.73
CA ASP A 171 0.13 -5.87 1.69
C ASP A 171 0.91 -4.59 1.37
N LEU A 172 1.26 -3.83 2.40
CA LEU A 172 2.00 -2.58 2.28
C LEU A 172 3.44 -2.82 1.84
N ALA A 173 4.08 -3.89 2.31
CA ALA A 173 5.41 -4.27 1.85
C ALA A 173 5.44 -4.57 0.34
N ARG A 174 4.53 -5.40 -0.15
CA ARG A 174 4.40 -5.72 -1.58
C ARG A 174 4.02 -4.51 -2.41
N THR A 175 3.19 -3.61 -1.86
CA THR A 175 2.89 -2.31 -2.49
C THR A 175 4.15 -1.45 -2.67
N TYR A 176 5.00 -1.36 -1.64
CA TYR A 176 6.26 -0.63 -1.72
C TYR A 176 7.21 -1.26 -2.75
N PHE A 177 7.33 -2.59 -2.76
CA PHE A 177 8.15 -3.30 -3.75
C PHE A 177 7.66 -3.08 -5.18
N TYR A 178 6.33 -3.10 -5.41
CA TYR A 178 5.74 -2.72 -6.69
C TYR A 178 6.13 -1.29 -7.06
N MET A 179 5.90 -0.32 -6.17
CA MET A 179 6.18 1.10 -6.46
C MET A 179 7.66 1.33 -6.79
N ALA A 180 8.57 0.71 -6.05
CA ALA A 180 10.01 0.80 -6.32
C ALA A 180 10.45 0.09 -7.61
N THR A 181 9.69 -0.91 -8.06
CA THR A 181 10.01 -1.68 -9.27
C THR A 181 9.38 -1.05 -10.51
N ALA A 182 8.06 -0.76 -10.51
CA ALA A 182 7.35 -0.15 -11.63
C ALA A 182 7.84 1.27 -11.98
N TYR A 183 8.38 1.98 -11.00
CA TYR A 183 8.93 3.33 -11.15
C TYR A 183 10.45 3.40 -10.90
N GLU A 184 11.17 2.32 -11.18
CA GLU A 184 12.62 2.22 -10.98
C GLU A 184 13.39 3.41 -11.58
N ASP A 185 12.99 3.87 -12.77
CA ASP A 185 13.61 4.98 -13.49
C ASP A 185 13.36 6.36 -12.85
N LYS A 186 12.39 6.46 -11.92
CA LYS A 186 12.00 7.69 -11.21
C LYS A 186 12.48 7.74 -9.76
N LEU A 187 12.84 6.60 -9.17
CA LEU A 187 13.18 6.45 -7.74
C LEU A 187 14.25 7.44 -7.24
N SER A 188 15.25 7.77 -8.05
CA SER A 188 16.32 8.70 -7.66
C SER A 188 15.81 10.11 -7.34
N ASN A 189 14.65 10.48 -7.89
CA ASN A 189 14.02 11.78 -7.67
C ASN A 189 13.13 11.79 -6.42
N TRP A 190 12.85 10.64 -5.82
CA TRP A 190 12.01 10.55 -4.63
C TRP A 190 12.81 10.95 -3.38
N LYS A 191 12.11 11.44 -2.35
CA LYS A 191 12.70 11.93 -1.09
C LYS A 191 11.87 11.48 0.12
N SER A 192 12.48 10.63 0.94
CA SER A 192 11.95 10.12 2.22
C SER A 192 13.07 9.37 2.95
N ASP A 193 12.97 9.23 4.28
CA ASP A 193 13.86 8.36 5.06
C ASP A 193 13.71 6.87 4.71
N GLN A 194 12.56 6.48 4.13
CA GLN A 194 12.26 5.10 3.75
C GLN A 194 12.80 4.75 2.34
N ILE A 195 13.12 5.75 1.52
CA ILE A 195 13.59 5.62 0.14
C ILE A 195 15.10 5.88 0.08
N GLY A 196 15.84 5.01 -0.60
CA GLY A 196 17.31 5.07 -0.60
C GLY A 196 17.92 6.12 -1.55
N GLY A 197 17.10 6.77 -2.38
CA GLY A 197 17.56 7.74 -3.39
C GLY A 197 18.27 7.11 -4.61
N ASN A 198 18.28 5.78 -4.70
CA ASN A 198 18.98 5.00 -5.73
C ASN A 198 17.97 4.10 -6.46
N ARG A 199 18.31 3.58 -7.66
CA ARG A 199 17.45 2.63 -8.38
C ARG A 199 17.39 1.24 -7.75
N TYR A 200 18.50 0.82 -7.12
CA TYR A 200 18.62 -0.44 -6.40
C TYR A 200 19.39 -0.20 -5.09
N PRO A 201 18.93 -0.75 -3.94
CA PRO A 201 17.69 -1.52 -3.77
C PRO A 201 16.41 -0.65 -3.82
N GLY A 202 16.53 0.67 -3.93
CA GLY A 202 15.39 1.60 -3.94
C GLY A 202 15.00 2.11 -2.55
N PHE A 203 15.41 1.43 -1.50
CA PHE A 203 15.09 1.73 -0.11
C PHE A 203 16.34 2.04 0.70
N SER A 204 16.17 2.75 1.81
CA SER A 204 17.18 2.78 2.87
C SER A 204 17.33 1.36 3.47
N GLN A 205 18.48 1.08 4.09
CA GLN A 205 18.77 -0.28 4.59
C GLN A 205 17.72 -0.78 5.58
N TRP A 206 17.38 0.03 6.58
CA TRP A 206 16.37 -0.31 7.60
C TRP A 206 14.99 -0.59 6.97
N SER A 207 14.63 0.17 5.94
CA SER A 207 13.37 0.05 5.23
C SER A 207 13.32 -1.24 4.42
N LEU A 208 14.39 -1.57 3.71
CA LEU A 208 14.47 -2.83 2.96
C LEU A 208 14.33 -4.05 3.89
N GLU A 209 15.03 -4.04 5.02
CA GLU A 209 14.96 -5.10 6.02
C GLU A 209 13.54 -5.24 6.60
N LEU A 210 12.91 -4.12 6.92
CA LEU A 210 11.54 -4.08 7.43
C LEU A 210 10.54 -4.65 6.42
N LEU A 211 10.58 -4.16 5.17
CA LEU A 211 9.64 -4.59 4.13
C LEU A 211 9.85 -6.08 3.77
N LEU A 212 11.08 -6.58 3.79
CA LEU A 212 11.37 -8.00 3.61
C LEU A 212 10.87 -8.85 4.78
N LYS A 213 10.96 -8.36 6.02
CA LYS A 213 10.39 -9.01 7.21
C LYS A 213 8.87 -9.10 7.07
N TRP A 214 8.20 -7.97 6.85
CA TRP A 214 6.75 -7.89 6.71
C TRP A 214 6.21 -8.75 5.57
N HIS A 215 6.88 -8.74 4.41
CA HIS A 215 6.51 -9.61 3.29
C HIS A 215 6.54 -11.10 3.63
N ARG A 216 7.44 -11.55 4.51
CA ARG A 216 7.58 -12.96 4.91
C ARG A 216 6.64 -13.36 6.03
N GLU A 217 6.37 -12.43 6.96
CA GLU A 217 5.52 -12.68 8.13
C GLU A 217 4.03 -12.57 7.82
N ASP A 218 3.66 -11.79 6.80
CA ASP A 218 2.29 -11.63 6.30
C ASP A 218 2.22 -12.06 4.82
N PRO A 219 1.97 -13.36 4.53
CA PRO A 219 1.88 -13.90 3.18
C PRO A 219 0.78 -13.26 2.33
N VAL A 220 0.80 -13.54 1.02
CA VAL A 220 -0.22 -13.01 0.11
C VAL A 220 -1.62 -13.52 0.51
N SER A 221 -2.55 -12.60 0.74
CA SER A 221 -3.94 -12.92 1.11
C SER A 221 -4.85 -13.05 -0.12
N GLU A 222 -6.02 -13.68 0.05
CA GLU A 222 -7.05 -13.69 -1.01
C GLU A 222 -7.52 -12.28 -1.38
N LYS A 223 -7.57 -11.37 -0.41
CA LYS A 223 -7.89 -9.96 -0.63
C LYS A 223 -6.91 -9.35 -1.63
N GLU A 224 -5.61 -9.52 -1.40
CA GLU A 224 -4.58 -9.00 -2.30
C GLU A 224 -4.63 -9.61 -3.68
N ILE A 225 -4.85 -10.93 -3.79
CA ILE A 225 -5.02 -11.59 -5.09
C ILE A 225 -6.19 -10.95 -5.83
N ARG A 226 -7.37 -10.86 -5.21
CA ARG A 226 -8.56 -10.25 -5.85
C ARG A 226 -8.32 -8.80 -6.24
N ARG A 227 -7.62 -8.04 -5.39
CA ARG A 227 -7.27 -6.65 -5.68
C ARG A 227 -6.29 -6.56 -6.86
N ASN A 228 -5.26 -7.40 -6.89
CA ASN A 228 -4.28 -7.46 -7.99
C ASN A 228 -4.95 -7.79 -9.33
N GLU A 229 -5.87 -8.74 -9.35
CA GLU A 229 -6.60 -9.12 -10.57
C GLU A 229 -7.57 -8.03 -11.09
N ALA A 230 -7.96 -7.09 -10.23
CA ALA A 230 -8.94 -6.04 -10.55
C ALA A 230 -8.29 -4.69 -10.94
N VAL A 231 -6.97 -4.54 -10.77
CA VAL A 231 -6.18 -3.35 -11.10
C VAL A 231 -5.61 -3.46 -12.51
#